data_AF-A0A3P3VZ59-F1
#
_entry.id   AF-A0A3P3VZ59-F1
#
_cell.length_a   1.000
_cell.length_b   1.000
_cell.length_c   1.000
_cell.angle_alpha   90.00
_cell.angle_beta   90.00
_cell.angle_gamma   90.00
#
_symmetry.space_group_name_H-M   'P 1'
#
loop_
_entity.id
_entity.type
_entity.pdbx_description
1 polymer ?
#
loop_
_entity_poly.entity_id
_entity_poly.type
_entity_poly.pdbx_seq_one_letter_code
_entity_poly.pdbx_strand_id
1 'polypeptide(L)'
;MSLFSDNIKYLRGKKSLTQSGVADDLKITRARLLKYEVGTSQPPIELLKKISNYYHVSIDILVSVDLRKISLDDLLPLGDNRILL
;
A
#
# COMPACT_ATOMS: atom_id res chain seq x y z
N MET A 1 -12.58 -3.41 7.85
CA MET A 1 -11.12 -3.43 7.60
C MET A 1 -10.64 -1.98 7.57
N SER A 2 -9.35 -1.71 7.84
CA SER A 2 -8.85 -0.33 7.82
C SER A 2 -8.66 0.16 6.37
N LEU A 3 -8.71 1.48 6.14
CA LEU A 3 -8.42 2.06 4.82
C LEU A 3 -7.08 1.56 4.28
N PHE A 4 -6.06 1.54 5.15
CA PHE A 4 -4.75 0.98 4.82
C PHE A 4 -4.82 -0.47 4.30
N SER A 5 -5.54 -1.35 5.02
CA SER A 5 -5.69 -2.76 4.64
C SER A 5 -6.37 -2.95 3.29
N ASP A 6 -7.42 -2.17 3.04
CA ASP A 6 -8.15 -2.20 1.79
C ASP A 6 -7.29 -1.66 0.63
N ASN A 7 -6.55 -0.58 0.87
CA ASN A 7 -5.69 0.09 -0.11
C ASN A 7 -4.53 -0.80 -0.57
N ILE A 8 -3.78 -1.42 0.35
CA ILE A 8 -2.67 -2.31 -0.02
C ILE A 8 -3.14 -3.55 -0.78
N LYS A 9 -4.30 -4.12 -0.39
CA LYS A 9 -4.89 -5.24 -1.13
C LYS A 9 -5.32 -4.83 -2.52
N TYR A 10 -5.93 -3.64 -2.66
CA TYR A 10 -6.32 -3.07 -3.94
C TYR A 10 -5.12 -2.80 -4.85
N LEU A 11 -4.09 -2.12 -4.34
CA LEU A 11 -2.86 -1.80 -5.08
C LEU A 11 -2.13 -3.07 -5.55
N ARG A 12 -2.07 -4.10 -4.70
CA ARG A 12 -1.53 -5.41 -5.08
C ARG A 12 -2.33 -6.03 -6.23
N GLY A 13 -3.65 -5.99 -6.15
CA GLY A 13 -4.56 -6.48 -7.19
C GLY A 13 -4.41 -5.73 -8.52
N LYS A 14 -4.28 -4.39 -8.48
CA LYS A 14 -4.08 -3.55 -9.68
C LYS A 14 -2.80 -3.92 -10.43
N LYS A 15 -1.74 -4.30 -9.71
CA LYS A 15 -0.46 -4.75 -10.30
C LYS A 15 -0.43 -6.26 -10.61
N SER A 16 -1.53 -7.00 -10.40
CA SER A 16 -1.61 -8.46 -10.58
C SER A 16 -0.55 -9.26 -9.78
N LEU A 17 -0.17 -8.75 -8.60
CA LEU A 17 0.88 -9.34 -7.78
C LEU A 17 0.33 -10.35 -6.77
N THR A 18 1.12 -11.38 -6.47
CA THR A 18 0.79 -12.34 -5.39
C THR A 18 1.22 -11.79 -4.04
N GLN A 19 0.61 -12.29 -2.96
CA GLN A 19 1.03 -11.92 -1.60
C GLN A 19 2.48 -12.35 -1.31
N SER A 20 2.93 -13.47 -1.89
CA SER A 20 4.32 -13.92 -1.73
C SER A 20 5.28 -12.96 -2.41
N GLY A 21 5.01 -12.57 -3.67
CA GLY A 21 5.89 -11.67 -4.42
C GLY A 21 6.07 -10.32 -3.73
N VAL A 22 4.96 -9.69 -3.30
CA VAL A 22 5.04 -8.41 -2.55
C VAL A 22 5.78 -8.58 -1.22
N ALA A 23 5.59 -9.70 -0.53
CA ALA A 23 6.30 -9.97 0.71
C ALA A 23 7.81 -10.12 0.49
N ASP A 24 8.22 -10.82 -0.58
CA ASP A 24 9.62 -11.03 -0.95
C ASP A 24 10.30 -9.71 -1.36
N ASP A 25 9.59 -8.84 -2.06
CA ASP A 25 10.06 -7.50 -2.44
C ASP A 25 10.24 -6.60 -1.20
N LEU A 26 9.28 -6.63 -0.28
CA LEU A 26 9.31 -5.85 0.96
C LEU A 26 10.20 -6.45 2.05
N LYS A 27 10.79 -7.63 1.81
CA LYS A 27 11.63 -8.40 2.76
C LYS A 27 10.87 -8.71 4.05
N ILE A 28 9.63 -9.19 3.92
CA ILE A 28 8.79 -9.69 5.00
C ILE A 28 8.24 -11.07 4.65
N THR A 29 7.60 -11.74 5.62
CA THR A 29 6.93 -13.01 5.33
C THR A 29 5.55 -12.78 4.69
N ARG A 30 5.10 -13.71 3.84
CA ARG A 30 3.74 -13.71 3.28
C ARG A 30 2.67 -13.60 4.37
N ALA A 31 2.83 -14.33 5.48
CA ALA A 31 1.91 -14.30 6.61
C ALA A 31 1.82 -12.91 7.26
N ARG A 32 2.93 -12.17 7.29
CA ARG A 32 2.97 -10.79 7.80
C ARG A 32 2.22 -9.85 6.86
N LEU A 33 2.41 -9.96 5.54
CA LEU A 33 1.64 -9.19 4.56
C LEU A 33 0.13 -9.49 4.67
N LEU A 34 -0.24 -10.77 4.79
CA LEU A 34 -1.63 -11.20 4.95
C LEU A 34 -2.30 -10.47 6.12
N LYS A 35 -1.65 -10.41 7.30
CA LYS A 35 -2.19 -9.72 8.48
C LYS A 35 -2.51 -8.25 8.22
N TYR A 36 -1.68 -7.57 7.41
CA TYR A 36 -1.92 -6.20 7.01
C TYR A 36 -3.10 -6.09 6.04
N GLU A 37 -3.15 -6.97 5.03
CA GLU A 37 -4.24 -7.01 4.05
C GLU A 37 -5.60 -7.38 4.66
N VAL A 38 -5.65 -8.16 5.74
CA VAL A 38 -6.90 -8.48 6.45
C VAL A 38 -7.18 -7.55 7.64
N GLY A 39 -6.25 -6.64 7.95
CA GLY A 39 -6.40 -5.64 9.02
C GLY A 39 -6.31 -6.18 10.45
N THR A 40 -5.70 -7.36 10.65
CA THR A 40 -5.46 -7.94 11.98
C THR A 40 -4.18 -7.42 12.63
N SER A 41 -3.37 -6.66 11.90
CA SER A 41 -2.19 -5.97 12.42
C SER A 41 -1.92 -4.70 11.63
N GLN A 42 -1.16 -3.77 12.22
CA GLN A 42 -0.67 -2.56 11.56
C GLN A 42 0.84 -2.67 11.30
N PRO A 43 1.36 -2.14 10.18
CA PRO A 43 2.78 -2.17 9.89
C PRO A 43 3.53 -1.18 10.81
N PRO A 44 4.76 -1.48 11.21
CA PRO A 44 5.63 -0.46 11.82
C PRO A 44 5.95 0.62 10.79
N ILE A 45 6.32 1.82 11.26
CA ILE A 45 6.56 3.00 10.41
C ILE A 45 7.58 2.74 9.29
N GLU A 46 8.66 2.00 9.56
CA GLU A 46 9.67 1.67 8.54
C GLU A 46 9.12 0.77 7.43
N LEU A 47 8.20 -0.14 7.76
CA LEU A 47 7.54 -0.95 6.74
C LEU A 47 6.49 -0.13 5.98
N LEU A 48 5.78 0.78 6.66
CA LEU A 48 4.84 1.69 6.00
C LEU A 48 5.55 2.58 4.97
N LYS A 49 6.75 3.09 5.29
CA LYS A 49 7.62 3.80 4.34
C LYS A 49 8.04 2.92 3.16
N LYS A 50 8.42 1.66 3.39
CA LYS A 50 8.74 0.72 2.30
C LYS A 50 7.54 0.45 1.39
N ILE A 51 6.35 0.27 1.96
CA ILE A 51 5.11 0.07 1.20
C ILE A 51 4.78 1.31 0.37
N SER A 52 4.90 2.49 0.96
CA SER A 52 4.74 3.77 0.27
C SER A 52 5.66 3.89 -0.95
N ASN A 53 6.96 3.60 -0.77
CA ASN A 53 7.92 3.61 -1.87
C ASN A 53 7.65 2.54 -2.93
N TYR A 54 7.26 1.33 -2.52
CA TYR A 54 6.98 0.22 -3.44
C TYR A 54 5.79 0.46 -4.36
N TYR A 55 4.74 1.11 -3.83
CA TYR A 55 3.56 1.45 -4.61
C TYR A 55 3.61 2.84 -5.24
N HIS A 56 4.61 3.65 -4.91
CA HIS A 56 4.70 5.06 -5.30
C HIS A 56 3.46 5.86 -4.87
N VAL A 57 2.98 5.59 -3.66
CA VAL A 57 1.82 6.27 -3.05
C VAL A 57 2.25 6.81 -1.69
N SER A 58 1.90 8.06 -1.38
CA SER A 58 2.26 8.67 -0.09
C SER A 58 1.60 7.93 1.06
N ILE A 59 2.23 7.97 2.24
CA ILE A 59 1.68 7.35 3.45
C ILE A 59 0.31 7.94 3.79
N ASP A 60 0.15 9.26 3.65
CA ASP A 60 -1.12 9.94 3.92
C ASP A 60 -2.25 9.36 3.06
N ILE A 61 -2.05 9.24 1.75
CA ILE A 61 -3.06 8.63 0.87
C ILE A 61 -3.35 7.18 1.26
N LEU A 62 -2.32 6.40 1.60
CA LEU A 62 -2.49 5.01 2.01
C LEU A 62 -3.40 4.86 3.24
N VAL A 63 -3.47 5.86 4.14
CA VAL A 63 -4.21 5.76 5.41
C VAL A 63 -5.46 6.64 5.47
N SER A 64 -5.53 7.70 4.69
CA SER A 64 -6.58 8.75 4.76
C SER A 64 -7.60 8.65 3.62
N VAL A 65 -7.28 7.95 2.53
CA VAL A 65 -8.05 7.98 1.28
C VAL A 65 -8.43 6.58 0.82
N ASP A 66 -9.66 6.37 0.33
CA ASP A 66 -10.07 5.08 -0.27
C ASP A 66 -9.66 5.01 -1.75
N LEU A 67 -8.54 4.35 -2.04
CA LEU A 67 -7.98 4.25 -3.39
C LEU A 67 -8.84 3.43 -4.36
N ARG A 68 -9.84 2.69 -3.87
CA ARG A 68 -10.77 1.95 -4.74
C ARG A 68 -11.79 2.87 -5.41
N LYS A 69 -11.93 4.11 -4.91
CA LYS A 69 -12.93 5.08 -5.36
C LYS A 69 -12.36 6.22 -6.20
N ILE A 70 -11.05 6.19 -6.45
CA ILE A 70 -10.33 7.26 -7.15
C ILE A 70 -9.55 6.63 -8.29
N SER A 71 -9.51 7.28 -9.47
CA SER A 71 -8.58 6.86 -10.50
C SER A 71 -7.18 7.31 -10.09
N LEU A 72 -6.24 6.37 -9.97
CA LEU A 72 -4.84 6.72 -9.73
C LEU A 72 -4.25 7.56 -10.87
N ASP A 73 -4.87 7.53 -12.05
CA ASP A 73 -4.46 8.33 -13.21
C ASP A 73 -4.82 9.82 -13.04
N ASP A 74 -5.73 10.14 -12.11
CA ASP A 74 -6.09 11.51 -11.74
C ASP A 74 -5.15 12.09 -10.66
N LEU A 75 -4.23 11.28 -10.12
CA LEU A 75 -3.29 11.73 -9.10
C LEU A 75 -2.08 12.40 -9.75
N LEU A 76 -1.72 13.58 -9.25
CA LEU A 76 -0.57 14.33 -9.72
C LEU A 76 0.74 13.59 -9.39
N PRO A 77 1.62 13.33 -10.37
CA PRO A 77 2.94 12.79 -10.12
C PRO A 77 3.78 13.86 -9.41
N LEU A 78 4.12 13.61 -8.16
CA LEU A 78 5.02 14.47 -7.39
C LEU A 78 6.42 13.84 -7.40
N GLY A 79 7.43 14.66 -7.73
CA GLY A 79 8.84 14.27 -7.63
C GLY A 79 9.16 13.77 -6.22
N ASP A 80 9.98 12.73 -6.12
CA ASP A 80 10.35 12.03 -4.89
C ASP A 80 9.19 11.37 -4.11
N ASN A 81 8.22 10.76 -4.82
CA ASN A 81 7.22 9.84 -4.24
C ASN A 81 6.33 10.45 -3.13
N ARG A 82 5.82 11.68 -3.31
CA ARG A 82 4.86 12.26 -2.36
C ARG A 82 3.62 12.81 -3.05
N ILE A 83 2.63 11.97 -3.35
CA ILE A 83 1.31 12.47 -3.79
C ILE A 83 0.64 13.21 -2.61
N LEU A 84 0.26 14.48 -2.81
CA LEU A 84 -0.53 15.30 -1.90
C LEU A 84 -1.89 15.57 -2.54
N LEU A 85 -2.95 15.56 -1.73
CA LEU A 85 -4.28 16.06 -2.12
C LEU A 85 -4.22 17.55 -2.45
#